data_AF-A0AAN6JV07-F1
#
_entry.id   AF-A0AAN6JV07-F1
#
_cell.length_a   1.000
_cell.length_b   1.000
_cell.length_c   1.000
_cell.angle_alpha   90.00
_cell.angle_beta   90.00
_cell.angle_gamma   90.00
#
_symmetry.space_group_name_H-M   'P 1'
#
loop_
_entity.id
_entity.type
_entity.pdbx_description
1 polymer ?
#
loop_
_entity_poly.entity_id
_entity_poly.type
_entity_poly.pdbx_seq_one_letter_code
_entity_poly.pdbx_strand_id
1 'polypeptide(L)'
;MAISSHFTSALPYYFRALALEPDNWSINLCIALTYIHQAMKRQTENRHYGIQQGLGFLQRYYDLRVTPTPGGEGPKAGHIQEAEYNRARTWHLLGLTHLAIPGYEKVLAMSAGVLAEAEEGGRREGE
;
A
#
# COMPACT_ATOMS: atom_id res chain seq x y z
N MET A 1 -2.63 12.39 13.09
CA MET A 1 -3.83 11.60 13.50
C MET A 1 -3.60 10.08 13.44
N ALA A 2 -2.95 9.52 12.41
CA ALA A 2 -2.54 8.10 12.45
C ALA A 2 -1.44 7.81 13.50
N ILE A 3 -0.53 8.77 13.72
CA ILE A 3 0.57 8.69 14.70
C ILE A 3 0.06 8.55 16.15
N SER A 4 -1.14 9.05 16.46
CA SER A 4 -1.72 9.00 17.80
C SER A 4 -2.63 7.79 18.04
N SER A 5 -2.59 6.77 17.18
CA SER A 5 -3.43 5.56 17.26
C SER A 5 -4.96 5.84 17.27
N HIS A 6 -5.38 7.04 16.90
CA HIS A 6 -6.78 7.47 16.79
C HIS A 6 -7.30 7.25 15.37
N PHE A 7 -7.43 5.98 14.99
CA PHE A 7 -7.89 5.55 13.67
C PHE A 7 -9.36 5.93 13.38
N THR A 8 -10.21 5.92 14.41
CA THR A 8 -11.64 6.30 14.32
C THR A 8 -11.84 7.74 13.87
N SER A 9 -10.99 8.66 14.33
CA SER A 9 -11.10 10.08 13.96
C SER A 9 -10.46 10.38 12.61
N ALA A 10 -9.54 9.54 12.12
CA ALA A 10 -8.82 9.77 10.86
C ALA A 10 -9.62 9.33 9.62
N LEU A 11 -10.35 8.21 9.70
CA LEU A 11 -11.14 7.64 8.60
C LEU A 11 -12.04 8.65 7.87
N PRO A 12 -12.86 9.48 8.57
CA PRO A 12 -13.70 10.47 7.90
C PRO A 12 -12.93 11.50 7.08
N TYR A 13 -11.74 11.91 7.53
CA TYR A 13 -10.90 12.86 6.78
C TYR A 13 -10.29 12.19 5.55
N TYR A 14 -9.85 10.93 5.66
CA TYR A 14 -9.37 10.19 4.51
C TYR A 14 -10.47 9.94 3.48
N PHE A 15 -11.71 9.68 3.89
CA PHE A 15 -12.82 9.57 2.93
C PHE A 15 -13.15 10.90 2.25
N ARG A 16 -13.06 12.03 2.96
CA ARG A 16 -13.20 13.35 2.32
C ARG A 16 -12.09 13.59 1.30
N ALA A 17 -10.85 13.21 1.63
CA ALA A 17 -9.74 13.32 0.70
C ALA A 17 -9.92 12.38 -0.51
N LEU A 18 -10.38 11.15 -0.30
CA LEU A 18 -10.71 10.19 -1.35
C LEU A 18 -11.82 10.70 -2.28
N ALA A 19 -12.81 11.41 -1.75
CA ALA A 19 -13.87 12.02 -2.55
C ALA A 19 -13.35 13.15 -3.46
N LEU A 20 -12.26 13.82 -3.07
CA LEU A 20 -11.61 14.84 -3.89
C LEU A 20 -10.66 14.22 -4.92
N GLU A 21 -9.91 13.17 -4.53
CA GLU A 21 -8.93 12.50 -5.39
C GLU A 21 -9.04 10.96 -5.23
N PRO A 22 -9.94 10.30 -5.99
CA PRO A 22 -10.22 8.87 -5.81
C PRO A 22 -9.06 7.96 -6.25
N ASP A 23 -8.21 8.46 -7.15
CA ASP A 23 -7.08 7.73 -7.73
C ASP A 23 -5.76 7.96 -7.01
N ASN A 24 -5.79 8.64 -5.86
CA ASN A 24 -4.60 8.81 -5.04
C ASN A 24 -4.24 7.50 -4.31
N TRP A 25 -3.13 6.89 -4.69
CA TRP A 25 -2.61 5.66 -4.07
C TRP A 25 -2.36 5.82 -2.56
N SER A 26 -1.87 6.97 -2.12
CA SER A 26 -1.46 7.20 -0.72
C SER A 26 -2.66 7.25 0.23
N ILE A 27 -3.76 7.84 -0.24
CA ILE A 27 -5.02 7.91 0.51
C ILE A 27 -5.59 6.51 0.66
N ASN A 28 -5.63 5.73 -0.43
CA ASN A 28 -6.08 4.33 -0.40
C ASN A 28 -5.26 3.49 0.59
N LEU A 29 -3.92 3.63 0.58
CA LEU A 29 -3.07 2.94 1.55
C LEU A 29 -3.34 3.37 3.01
N CYS A 30 -3.53 4.67 3.26
CA CYS A 30 -3.87 5.17 4.58
C CYS A 30 -5.19 4.60 5.10
N ILE A 31 -6.23 4.56 4.26
CA ILE A 31 -7.54 4.00 4.60
C ILE A 31 -7.40 2.50 4.90
N ALA A 32 -6.70 1.76 4.04
CA ALA A 32 -6.45 0.32 4.22
C ALA A 32 -5.82 0.02 5.59
N LEU A 33 -4.72 0.69 5.91
CA LEU A 33 -4.02 0.49 7.18
C LEU A 33 -4.85 0.95 8.38
N THR A 34 -5.65 2.00 8.23
CA THR A 34 -6.53 2.48 9.30
C THR A 34 -7.57 1.42 9.67
N TYR A 35 -8.19 0.79 8.67
CA TYR A 35 -9.12 -0.33 8.87
C TYR A 35 -8.45 -1.55 9.50
N ILE A 36 -7.29 -1.96 8.98
CA ILE A 36 -6.56 -3.13 9.48
C ILE A 36 -6.11 -2.91 10.94
N HIS A 37 -5.48 -1.77 11.25
CA HIS A 37 -5.07 -1.47 12.61
C HIS A 37 -6.24 -1.38 13.58
N GLN A 38 -7.38 -0.82 13.15
CA GLN A 38 -8.58 -0.80 13.96
C GLN A 38 -9.12 -2.21 14.20
N ALA A 39 -9.17 -3.07 13.18
CA ALA A 39 -9.61 -4.45 13.32
C ALA A 39 -8.72 -5.30 14.25
N MET A 40 -7.44 -4.95 14.38
CA MET A 40 -6.51 -5.59 15.31
C MET A 40 -6.67 -5.12 16.76
N LYS A 41 -7.47 -4.07 17.05
CA LYS A 41 -7.75 -3.65 18.42
C LYS A 41 -8.69 -4.64 19.13
N ARG A 42 -8.46 -4.82 20.44
CA ARG A 42 -9.23 -5.75 21.29
C ARG A 42 -10.75 -5.47 21.34
N GLN A 43 -11.18 -4.23 21.13
CA GLN A 43 -12.58 -3.80 21.29
C GLN A 43 -13.36 -3.64 19.97
N THR A 44 -12.96 -4.34 18.91
CA THR A 44 -13.67 -4.26 17.62
C THR A 44 -14.73 -5.36 17.52
N GLU A 45 -15.99 -4.98 17.36
CA GLU A 45 -17.11 -5.94 17.28
C GLU A 45 -17.00 -6.86 16.06
N ASN A 46 -16.80 -6.29 14.86
CA ASN A 46 -16.68 -7.07 13.62
C ASN A 46 -15.31 -6.86 12.95
N ARG A 47 -14.28 -7.49 13.52
CA ARG A 47 -12.91 -7.41 13.00
C ARG A 47 -12.79 -7.93 11.57
N HIS A 48 -13.54 -8.97 11.21
CA HIS A 48 -13.45 -9.61 9.90
C HIS A 48 -13.94 -8.66 8.79
N TYR A 49 -15.05 -7.96 9.04
CA TYR A 49 -15.52 -6.92 8.15
C TYR A 49 -14.52 -5.77 7.99
N GLY A 50 -13.92 -5.30 9.09
CA GLY A 50 -12.87 -4.28 9.04
C GLY A 50 -11.64 -4.72 8.22
N ILE A 51 -11.19 -5.96 8.39
CA ILE A 51 -10.10 -6.54 7.60
C ILE A 51 -10.49 -6.60 6.12
N GLN A 52 -11.69 -7.05 5.79
CA GLN A 52 -12.18 -7.10 4.41
C GLN A 52 -12.18 -5.72 3.75
N GLN A 53 -12.67 -4.69 4.45
CA GLN A 53 -12.64 -3.31 3.96
C GLN A 53 -11.20 -2.82 3.76
N GLY A 54 -10.31 -3.09 4.72
CA GLY A 54 -8.90 -2.73 4.62
C GLY A 54 -8.20 -3.39 3.42
N LEU A 55 -8.47 -4.68 3.18
CA LEU A 55 -7.91 -5.41 2.04
C LEU A 55 -8.43 -4.89 0.69
N GLY A 56 -9.69 -4.46 0.60
CA GLY A 56 -10.23 -3.82 -0.60
C GLY A 56 -9.48 -2.53 -0.98
N PHE A 57 -9.26 -1.66 0.01
CA PHE A 57 -8.46 -0.44 -0.21
C PHE A 57 -6.98 -0.74 -0.48
N LEU A 58 -6.41 -1.78 0.12
CA LEU A 58 -5.06 -2.22 -0.18
C LEU A 58 -4.92 -2.71 -1.62
N GLN A 59 -5.92 -3.45 -2.13
CA GLN A 59 -5.95 -3.88 -3.52
C GLN A 59 -6.05 -2.67 -4.46
N ARG A 60 -6.92 -1.70 -4.15
CA ARG A 60 -6.99 -0.46 -4.95
C ARG A 60 -5.66 0.30 -4.97
N TYR A 61 -4.99 0.42 -3.82
CA TYR A 61 -3.63 0.97 -3.75
C TYR A 61 -2.66 0.20 -4.65
N TYR A 62 -2.68 -1.12 -4.60
CA TYR A 62 -1.81 -1.97 -5.40
C TYR A 62 -2.04 -1.75 -6.89
N ASP A 63 -3.30 -1.73 -7.33
CA ASP A 63 -3.67 -1.50 -8.72
C ASP A 63 -3.21 -0.11 -9.20
N LEU A 64 -3.39 0.93 -8.38
CA LEU A 64 -2.94 2.29 -8.69
C LEU A 64 -1.41 2.43 -8.76
N ARG A 65 -0.66 1.61 -8.03
CA ARG A 65 0.81 1.61 -8.06
C ARG A 65 1.39 0.85 -9.24
N VAL A 66 0.74 -0.23 -9.64
CA VAL A 66 1.24 -1.17 -10.67
C VAL A 66 0.64 -0.88 -12.05
N THR A 67 -0.48 -0.16 -12.14
CA THR A 67 -1.05 0.23 -13.44
C THR A 67 -0.33 1.48 -13.97
N PRO A 68 0.08 1.52 -15.25
CA PRO A 68 0.59 2.73 -15.86
C PRO A 68 -0.44 3.86 -15.82
N THR A 69 0.00 5.08 -15.55
CA THR A 69 -0.84 6.27 -15.73
C THR A 69 -1.22 6.38 -17.22
N PRO A 70 -2.49 6.64 -17.57
CA PRO A 70 -2.89 6.85 -18.96
C PRO A 70 -2.05 7.97 -19.61
N GLY A 71 -1.27 7.63 -20.64
CA GLY A 71 -0.39 8.58 -21.34
C GLY A 71 0.99 8.81 -20.70
N GLY A 72 1.35 8.06 -19.65
CA GLY A 72 2.67 8.11 -19.01
C GLY A 72 3.57 6.91 -19.33
N GLU A 73 4.83 6.98 -18.85
CA GLU A 73 5.72 5.81 -18.81
C GLU A 73 5.09 4.67 -17.98
N GLY A 74 5.50 3.43 -18.27
CA GLY A 74 5.06 2.23 -17.56
C GLY A 74 5.27 2.31 -16.04
N PRO A 75 4.66 1.39 -15.26
CA PRO A 75 4.88 1.34 -13.82
C PRO A 75 6.36 1.13 -13.51
N LYS A 76 6.94 2.09 -12.80
CA LYS A 76 8.32 2.02 -12.31
C LYS A 76 8.51 0.76 -11.49
N ALA A 77 9.60 0.03 -11.68
CA ALA A 77 9.92 -1.16 -10.91
C ALA A 77 9.98 -0.85 -9.42
N GLY A 78 10.44 0.35 -9.03
CA GLY A 78 10.39 0.83 -7.65
C GLY A 78 8.98 0.88 -7.06
N HIS A 79 7.97 1.32 -7.83
CA HIS A 79 6.57 1.34 -7.37
C HIS A 79 6.00 -0.07 -7.21
N ILE A 80 6.35 -0.98 -8.12
CA ILE A 80 5.93 -2.38 -8.04
C ILE A 80 6.54 -3.04 -6.79
N GLN A 81 7.82 -2.80 -6.54
CA GLN A 81 8.51 -3.32 -5.36
C GLN A 81 7.91 -2.77 -4.06
N GLU A 82 7.60 -1.47 -4.00
CA GLU A 82 6.90 -0.85 -2.87
C GLU A 82 5.55 -1.52 -2.60
N ALA A 83 4.73 -1.70 -3.65
CA ALA A 83 3.40 -2.26 -3.52
C ALA A 83 3.43 -3.72 -3.03
N GLU A 84 4.37 -4.51 -3.53
CA GLU A 84 4.61 -5.89 -3.12
C GLU A 84 5.07 -5.98 -1.65
N TYR A 85 5.98 -5.10 -1.24
CA TYR A 85 6.43 -5.02 0.14
C TYR A 85 5.29 -4.66 1.10
N ASN A 86 4.49 -3.65 0.76
CA ASN A 86 3.37 -3.21 1.59
C ASN A 86 2.26 -4.28 1.70
N ARG A 87 2.02 -5.05 0.63
CA ARG A 87 1.11 -6.19 0.66
C ARG A 87 1.64 -7.30 1.58
N ALA A 88 2.90 -7.68 1.44
CA ALA A 88 3.55 -8.66 2.31
C ALA A 88 3.53 -8.22 3.78
N ARG A 89 3.81 -6.93 4.04
CA ARG A 89 3.76 -6.34 5.39
C ARG A 89 2.36 -6.35 5.99
N THR A 90 1.32 -6.19 5.18
CA THR A 90 -0.06 -6.34 5.64
C THR A 90 -0.37 -7.77 6.06
N TRP A 91 0.06 -8.78 5.30
CA TRP A 91 -0.09 -10.17 5.71
C TRP A 91 0.63 -10.48 7.01
N HIS A 92 1.85 -9.96 7.16
CA HIS A 92 2.61 -10.09 8.40
C HIS A 92 1.88 -9.45 9.58
N LEU A 93 1.33 -8.24 9.39
CA LEU A 93 0.55 -7.52 10.41
C LEU A 93 -0.68 -8.31 10.88
N LEU A 94 -1.33 -9.05 9.96
CA LEU A 94 -2.45 -9.94 10.26
C LEU A 94 -2.03 -11.29 10.88
N GLY A 95 -0.72 -11.54 11.06
CA GLY A 95 -0.18 -12.80 11.55
C GLY A 95 -0.13 -13.93 10.51
N LEU A 96 -0.40 -13.63 9.24
CA LEU A 96 -0.41 -14.59 8.14
C LEU A 96 0.98 -14.72 7.52
N THR A 97 1.94 -15.21 8.31
CA THR A 97 3.36 -15.26 7.92
C THR A 97 3.63 -16.10 6.67
N HIS A 98 2.87 -17.19 6.46
CA HIS A 98 2.95 -18.03 5.26
C HIS A 98 2.62 -17.28 3.96
N LEU A 99 1.85 -16.18 4.02
CA LEU A 99 1.60 -15.30 2.88
C LEU A 99 2.62 -14.15 2.80
N ALA A 100 3.14 -13.71 3.95
CA ALA A 100 4.11 -12.63 4.02
C ALA A 100 5.48 -13.04 3.48
N ILE A 101 5.98 -14.23 3.83
CA ILE A 101 7.33 -14.70 3.46
C ILE A 101 7.51 -14.74 1.94
N PRO A 102 6.64 -15.40 1.15
CA PRO A 102 6.80 -15.41 -0.31
C PRO A 102 6.72 -13.99 -0.92
N GLY A 103 5.93 -13.11 -0.31
CA GLY A 103 5.86 -11.70 -0.71
C GLY A 103 7.20 -10.97 -0.50
N TYR A 104 7.85 -11.17 0.64
CA TYR A 104 9.17 -10.60 0.90
C TYR A 104 10.26 -11.17 0.00
N GLU A 105 10.24 -12.49 -0.24
CA GLU A 105 11.17 -13.13 -1.19
C GLU A 105 11.03 -12.54 -2.60
N LYS A 106 9.79 -12.29 -3.05
CA LYS A 106 9.52 -11.61 -4.31
C LYS A 106 10.13 -10.21 -4.34
N VAL A 107 9.95 -9.42 -3.28
CA VAL A 107 10.52 -8.06 -3.15
C VAL A 107 12.04 -8.07 -3.24
N LEU A 108 12.70 -9.03 -2.58
CA LEU A 108 14.15 -9.19 -2.64
C LEU A 108 14.62 -9.55 -4.06
N ALA A 109 13.91 -10.45 -4.75
CA ALA A 109 14.21 -10.82 -6.13
C ALA A 109 14.08 -9.65 -7.13
N MET A 110 13.22 -8.67 -6.83
CA MET A 110 13.03 -7.47 -7.66
C MET A 110 14.14 -6.42 -7.47
N SER A 111 14.96 -6.51 -6.41
CA SER A 111 15.89 -5.44 -6.02
C SER A 111 16.90 -5.04 -7.10
N ALA A 112 17.41 -5.99 -7.88
CA ALA A 112 18.38 -5.70 -8.92
C ALA A 112 17.79 -4.82 -10.05
N GLY A 113 16.55 -5.09 -10.46
CA GLY A 113 15.87 -4.31 -11.49
C GLY A 113 15.55 -2.89 -11.04
N VAL A 114 15.20 -2.71 -9.76
CA VAL A 114 14.93 -1.39 -9.19
C VAL A 114 16.20 -0.54 -9.12
N LEU A 115 17.34 -1.13 -8.76
CA LEU A 115 18.62 -0.43 -8.73
C LEU A 115 19.05 0.01 -10.14
N ALA A 116 18.92 -0.87 -11.14
CA ALA A 116 19.23 -0.54 -12.52
C ALA A 116 18.37 0.63 -13.04
N GLU A 117 17.06 0.62 -12.77
CA GLU A 117 16.16 1.71 -13.15
C GLU A 117 16.54 3.04 -12.45
N ALA A 118 16.93 2.99 -11.17
CA ALA A 118 17.36 4.17 -10.43
C ALA A 118 18.65 4.79 -11.02
N GLU A 119 19.61 3.95 -11.43
CA GLU A 119 20.84 4.39 -12.10
C GLU A 119 20.55 5.02 -13.48
N GLU A 120 19.63 4.44 -14.26
CA GLU A 120 19.21 4.98 -15.55
C GLU A 120 18.45 6.31 -15.43
N GLY A 121 17.62 6.46 -14.40
CA GLY A 121 16.94 7.72 -14.07
C GLY A 121 17.94 8.82 -13.71
N GLY A 122 18.93 8.51 -12.87
CA GLY A 122 19.97 9.47 -12.49
C GLY A 122 20.87 9.93 -13.64
N ARG A 123 21.09 9.08 -14.66
CA ARG A 123 21.80 9.49 -15.89
C ARG A 123 20.98 10.45 -16.75
N ARG A 124 19.67 10.23 -16.87
CA ARG A 124 18.77 11.10 -17.66
C ARG A 124 18.57 12.49 -17.05
N GLU A 125 18.70 12.63 -15.73
CA GLU A 125 18.59 13.92 -15.04
C GLU A 125 19.90 14.74 -15.04
N GLY A 126 21.03 14.13 -15.39
CA GLY A 126 22.35 14.75 -15.43
C GLY A 126 22.79 15.28 -16.80
N GLU A 127 21.99 15.06 -17.85
CA GLU A 127 22.16 15.57 -19.22
C GLU A 127 21.24 16.77 -19.48
#